data_AF-A0A059A407-F1
#
_entry.id   AF-A0A059A407-F1
#
_cell.length_a   1.000
_cell.length_b   1.000
_cell.length_c   1.000
_cell.angle_alpha   90.00
_cell.angle_beta   90.00
_cell.angle_gamma   90.00
#
_symmetry.space_group_name_H-M   'P 1'
#
loop_
_entity.id
_entity.type
_entity.pdbx_description
1 polymer ?
#
loop_
_entity_poly.entity_id
_entity_poly.type
_entity_poly.pdbx_seq_one_letter_code
_entity_poly.pdbx_strand_id
1 'polypeptide(L)'
;MVPIKSGQPRQSFFIFESAVALVSGFACSPPPVLCLPLSLSNAAHTPTHARTFSPSFYHQLSRTRDHQSLLQKTVEREEEEEEEEEETEKKRVASMGIKGMIDLEKHYSFYGAYHRHRVNVLMHTLFVWPLFFSFLVLFYFTPPIFSLFLSLLPENLLTSHGLVLNFGFLLALIYAVTYVCLDWKAGSLAALLCFAFWVGASLLAQQLGFSLAWKFFLASQVICWAGQSIGHGVFEKRAPSSNMAQAFVMAPYFVLLEVLQTICGYEPYPGFNRSVELKIEAEMKQWQSKAPSKKDA
;
A
#
# COMPACT_ATOMS: atom_id res chain seq x y z
N MET A 1 -44.61 24.91 0.21
CA MET A 1 -44.25 23.70 0.97
C MET A 1 -44.28 22.52 0.02
N VAL A 2 -43.10 22.02 -0.35
CA VAL A 2 -42.91 20.84 -1.22
C VAL A 2 -42.22 19.78 -0.35
N PRO A 3 -42.70 18.52 -0.29
CA PRO A 3 -42.15 17.54 0.63
C PRO A 3 -40.81 17.02 0.09
N ILE A 4 -39.77 17.10 0.91
CA ILE A 4 -38.48 16.45 0.66
C ILE A 4 -38.68 14.96 0.95
N LYS A 5 -38.59 14.12 -0.09
CA LYS A 5 -38.56 12.66 0.05
C LYS A 5 -37.29 12.25 0.79
N SER A 6 -37.47 11.68 1.98
CA SER A 6 -36.45 10.98 2.76
C SER A 6 -36.03 9.69 2.06
N GLY A 7 -34.81 9.64 1.53
CA GLY A 7 -34.32 8.46 0.81
C GLY A 7 -32.89 8.60 0.28
N GLN A 8 -31.93 8.97 1.14
CA GLN A 8 -30.52 8.68 0.90
C GLN A 8 -29.87 8.21 2.21
N PRO A 9 -29.12 7.09 2.21
CA PRO A 9 -28.42 6.65 3.40
C PRO A 9 -27.31 7.64 3.76
N ARG A 10 -27.23 7.97 5.04
CA ARG A 10 -26.21 8.84 5.66
C ARG A 10 -24.80 8.28 5.45
N GLN A 11 -24.18 8.51 4.30
CA GLN A 11 -22.76 8.17 4.06
C GLN A 11 -21.80 9.34 4.28
N SER A 12 -22.28 10.58 4.29
CA SER A 12 -21.46 11.77 4.53
C SER A 12 -20.84 11.81 5.95
N PHE A 13 -21.41 11.08 6.91
CA PHE A 13 -20.88 10.97 8.28
C PHE A 13 -19.71 9.99 8.41
N PHE A 14 -19.60 8.99 7.52
CA PHE A 14 -18.51 8.00 7.56
C PHE A 14 -17.16 8.57 7.11
N ILE A 15 -17.17 9.64 6.29
CA ILE A 15 -15.95 10.29 5.79
C ILE A 15 -15.19 10.97 6.95
N PHE A 16 -15.88 11.42 7.99
CA PHE A 16 -15.28 12.07 9.15
C PHE A 16 -14.73 11.06 10.18
N GLU A 17 -15.41 9.92 10.37
CA GLU A 17 -15.00 8.85 11.29
C GLU A 17 -13.71 8.13 10.85
N SER A 18 -13.55 7.87 9.55
CA SER A 18 -12.36 7.18 9.02
C SER A 18 -11.07 8.00 9.16
N ALA A 19 -11.16 9.33 9.21
CA ALA A 19 -10.01 10.21 9.42
C ALA A 19 -9.51 10.21 10.88
N VAL A 20 -10.39 9.86 11.84
CA VAL A 20 -10.07 9.78 13.27
C VAL A 20 -9.55 8.38 13.66
N ALA A 21 -10.03 7.33 13.00
CA ALA A 21 -9.62 5.94 13.26
C ALA A 21 -8.14 5.65 12.94
N LEU A 22 -7.52 6.41 12.04
CA LEU A 22 -6.08 6.31 11.71
C LEU A 22 -5.14 6.83 12.83
N VAL A 23 -5.68 7.53 13.84
CA VAL A 23 -4.88 8.14 14.93
C VAL A 23 -4.85 7.27 16.20
N SER A 24 -5.66 6.20 16.30
CA SER A 24 -5.86 5.44 17.55
C SER A 24 -5.23 4.03 17.59
N GLY A 25 -4.42 3.65 16.60
CA GLY A 25 -3.88 2.29 16.47
C GLY A 25 -2.47 2.06 17.02
N PHE A 26 -2.21 2.33 18.31
CA PHE A 26 -1.01 1.81 19.00
C PHE A 26 -1.28 1.57 20.48
N ALA A 27 -1.61 0.31 20.85
CA ALA A 27 -1.29 -0.29 22.14
C ALA A 27 -1.71 -1.77 22.16
N CYS A 28 -0.78 -2.69 21.95
CA CYS A 28 -0.87 -4.02 22.56
C CYS A 28 0.54 -4.60 22.79
N SER A 29 0.86 -4.76 24.08
CA SER A 29 2.05 -5.42 24.63
C SER A 29 2.06 -6.93 24.33
N PRO A 30 3.24 -7.59 24.40
CA PRO A 30 3.40 -8.99 24.02
C PRO A 30 2.97 -9.97 25.13
N PRO A 31 2.59 -11.22 24.80
CA PRO A 31 2.36 -12.27 25.80
C PRO A 31 3.67 -13.00 26.19
N PRO A 32 3.67 -13.72 27.33
CA PRO A 32 4.88 -14.06 28.06
C PRO A 32 5.50 -15.41 27.65
N VAL A 33 6.81 -15.49 27.88
CA VAL A 33 7.65 -16.68 27.81
C VAL A 33 7.23 -17.68 28.89
N LEU A 34 6.93 -18.92 28.50
CA LEU A 34 6.64 -20.02 29.41
C LEU A 34 7.78 -21.05 29.32
N CYS A 35 8.67 -21.02 30.30
CA CYS A 35 9.59 -22.13 30.61
C CYS A 35 8.82 -23.23 31.34
N LEU A 36 9.07 -24.49 30.99
CA LEU A 36 9.03 -25.63 31.92
C LEU A 36 9.97 -26.75 31.40
N PRO A 37 10.62 -27.51 32.30
CA PRO A 37 11.74 -28.39 32.00
C PRO A 37 11.27 -29.83 31.75
N LEU A 38 12.01 -30.58 30.92
CA LEU A 38 11.90 -32.03 30.88
C LEU A 38 13.24 -32.66 31.24
N SER A 39 13.29 -33.07 32.51
CA SER A 39 14.20 -34.05 33.07
C SER A 39 14.01 -35.39 32.34
N LEU A 40 15.10 -35.96 31.83
CA LEU A 40 15.16 -37.39 31.51
C LEU A 40 16.34 -38.01 32.26
N SER A 41 15.94 -38.79 33.26
CA SER A 41 16.71 -39.67 34.11
C SER A 41 17.55 -40.67 33.30
N ASN A 42 18.86 -40.68 33.53
CA ASN A 42 19.76 -41.75 33.09
C ASN A 42 19.90 -42.77 34.23
N ALA A 43 19.22 -43.91 34.09
CA ALA A 43 19.42 -45.14 34.83
C ALA A 43 18.95 -46.26 33.88
N ALA A 44 19.56 -47.42 33.71
CA ALA A 44 20.80 -48.02 34.16
C ALA A 44 20.96 -49.31 33.32
N HIS A 45 22.06 -50.02 33.52
CA HIS A 45 22.20 -51.46 33.26
C HIS A 45 22.42 -51.96 31.82
N THR A 46 23.70 -52.26 31.55
CA THR A 46 24.11 -53.54 30.96
C THR A 46 23.59 -54.71 31.81
N PRO A 47 23.14 -55.84 31.22
CA PRO A 47 24.08 -56.91 30.88
C PRO A 47 23.79 -57.69 29.57
N THR A 48 24.89 -58.08 28.93
CA THR A 48 25.19 -59.42 28.39
C THR A 48 24.03 -60.38 28.10
N HIS A 49 23.74 -60.58 26.82
CA HIS A 49 23.75 -61.88 26.13
C HIS A 49 23.50 -61.63 24.64
N ALA A 50 24.58 -61.59 23.84
CA ALA A 50 24.46 -61.56 22.38
C ALA A 50 23.92 -62.92 21.93
N ARG A 51 22.61 -63.01 21.64
CA ARG A 51 22.07 -64.10 20.84
C ARG A 51 22.68 -63.96 19.45
N THR A 52 23.51 -64.91 19.06
CA THR A 52 24.01 -65.02 17.69
C THR A 52 22.84 -65.42 16.81
N PHE A 53 22.33 -64.47 16.03
CA PHE A 53 21.29 -64.75 15.05
C PHE A 53 21.90 -65.45 13.82
N SER A 54 21.09 -66.26 13.13
CA SER A 54 21.52 -66.92 11.89
C SER A 54 21.94 -65.88 10.83
N PRO A 55 22.92 -66.18 9.95
CA PRO A 55 23.31 -65.30 8.84
C PRO A 55 22.12 -64.80 7.99
N SER A 56 21.06 -65.62 7.88
CA SER A 56 19.81 -65.25 7.20
C SER A 56 19.06 -64.10 7.87
N PHE A 57 19.07 -64.02 9.20
CA PHE A 57 18.43 -62.94 9.96
C PHE A 57 19.18 -61.62 9.81
N TYR A 58 20.52 -61.65 9.80
CA TYR A 58 21.34 -60.46 9.52
C TYR A 58 21.13 -59.94 8.10
N HIS A 59 21.03 -60.84 7.10
CA HIS A 59 20.71 -60.47 5.73
C HIS A 59 19.28 -59.90 5.58
N GLN A 60 18.32 -60.42 6.35
CA GLN A 60 16.95 -59.90 6.35
C GLN A 60 16.89 -58.52 7.03
N LEU A 61 17.61 -58.33 8.14
CA LEU A 61 17.75 -57.05 8.84
C LEU A 61 18.45 -55.96 8.00
N SER A 62 19.53 -56.32 7.29
CA SER A 62 20.22 -55.37 6.40
C SER A 62 19.29 -54.92 5.28
N ARG A 63 18.57 -55.87 4.66
CA ARG A 63 17.60 -55.57 3.60
C ARG A 63 16.46 -54.67 4.07
N THR A 64 15.96 -54.86 5.30
CA THR A 64 14.93 -53.97 5.88
C THR A 64 15.47 -52.58 6.21
N ARG A 65 16.72 -52.47 6.65
CA ARG A 65 17.38 -51.18 6.92
C ARG A 65 17.63 -50.40 5.63
N ASP A 66 18.08 -51.09 4.58
CA ASP A 66 18.27 -50.49 3.26
C ASP A 66 16.93 -49.99 2.70
N HIS A 67 15.86 -50.78 2.84
CA HIS A 67 14.51 -50.37 2.44
C HIS A 67 14.00 -49.16 3.22
N GLN A 68 14.22 -49.09 4.54
CA GLN A 68 13.88 -47.89 5.33
C GLN A 68 14.67 -46.66 4.88
N SER A 69 15.97 -46.81 4.58
CA SER A 69 16.80 -45.68 4.10
C SER A 69 16.36 -45.17 2.74
N LEU A 70 15.89 -46.07 1.87
CA LEU A 70 15.35 -45.69 0.57
C LEU A 70 14.03 -44.95 0.73
N LEU A 71 13.12 -45.46 1.58
CA LEU A 71 11.86 -44.78 1.89
C LEU A 71 12.10 -43.39 2.47
N GLN A 72 13.02 -43.26 3.44
CA GLN A 72 13.40 -41.98 4.02
C GLN A 72 13.86 -40.98 2.93
N LYS A 73 14.75 -41.42 2.04
CA LYS A 73 15.22 -40.61 0.90
C LYS A 73 14.15 -40.31 -0.15
N THR A 74 13.06 -41.06 -0.18
CA THR A 74 11.95 -40.77 -1.10
C THR A 74 11.04 -39.72 -0.47
N VAL A 75 10.72 -39.87 0.81
CA VAL A 75 9.96 -38.88 1.59
C VAL A 75 10.68 -37.53 1.63
N GLU A 76 11.98 -37.50 1.93
CA GLU A 76 12.77 -36.25 1.93
C GLU A 76 12.76 -35.55 0.57
N ARG A 77 12.75 -36.32 -0.54
CA ARG A 77 12.67 -35.74 -1.89
C ARG A 77 11.27 -35.21 -2.20
N GLU A 78 10.24 -35.93 -1.79
CA GLU A 78 8.85 -35.49 -1.96
C GLU A 78 8.57 -34.22 -1.14
N GLU A 79 9.11 -34.13 0.09
CA GLU A 79 9.04 -32.91 0.92
C GLU A 79 9.80 -31.73 0.29
N GLU A 80 11.01 -31.95 -0.26
CA GLU A 80 11.76 -30.91 -0.99
C GLU A 80 11.02 -30.43 -2.26
N GLU A 81 10.41 -31.35 -3.03
CA GLU A 81 9.63 -31.01 -4.21
C GLU A 81 8.35 -30.22 -3.86
N GLU A 82 7.65 -30.59 -2.78
CA GLU A 82 6.49 -29.84 -2.27
C GLU A 82 6.88 -28.44 -1.77
N GLU A 83 8.00 -28.30 -1.05
CA GLU A 83 8.51 -26.99 -0.61
C GLU A 83 8.90 -26.08 -1.79
N GLU A 84 9.54 -26.63 -2.83
CA GLU A 84 9.92 -25.88 -4.03
C GLU A 84 8.68 -25.44 -4.85
N GLU A 85 7.66 -26.29 -4.95
CA GLU A 85 6.40 -25.94 -5.60
C GLU A 85 5.64 -24.86 -4.82
N GLU A 86 5.58 -24.95 -3.49
CA GLU A 86 4.96 -23.93 -2.64
C GLU A 86 5.70 -22.58 -2.73
N GLU A 87 7.04 -22.59 -2.73
CA GLU A 87 7.84 -21.38 -2.90
C GLU A 87 7.63 -20.76 -4.29
N THR A 88 7.54 -21.59 -5.33
CA THR A 88 7.30 -21.14 -6.70
C THR A 88 5.93 -20.49 -6.84
N GLU A 89 4.89 -21.08 -6.25
CA GLU A 89 3.55 -20.50 -6.26
C GLU A 89 3.49 -19.21 -5.43
N LYS A 90 4.12 -19.16 -4.26
CA LYS A 90 4.28 -17.91 -3.48
C LYS A 90 4.95 -16.81 -4.30
N LYS A 91 6.02 -17.13 -5.03
CA LYS A 91 6.71 -16.18 -5.93
C LYS A 91 5.80 -15.72 -7.07
N ARG A 92 5.00 -16.62 -7.67
CA ARG A 92 4.04 -16.27 -8.73
C ARG A 92 2.93 -15.36 -8.22
N VAL A 93 2.31 -15.71 -7.10
CA VAL A 93 1.24 -14.92 -6.47
C VAL A 93 1.77 -13.54 -6.08
N ALA A 94 2.97 -13.46 -5.48
CA ALA A 94 3.60 -12.19 -5.15
C ALA A 94 3.91 -11.34 -6.40
N SER A 95 4.46 -11.95 -7.46
CA SER A 95 4.72 -11.28 -8.73
C SER A 95 3.44 -10.76 -9.39
N MET A 96 2.36 -11.54 -9.34
CA MET A 96 1.06 -11.16 -9.87
C MET A 96 0.43 -10.02 -9.05
N GLY A 97 0.58 -10.06 -7.72
CA GLY A 97 0.17 -8.99 -6.81
C GLY A 97 0.91 -7.67 -7.08
N ILE A 98 2.25 -7.71 -7.22
CA ILE A 98 3.08 -6.54 -7.52
C ILE A 98 2.73 -5.96 -8.90
N LYS A 99 2.61 -6.80 -9.93
CA LYS A 99 2.17 -6.37 -11.27
C LYS A 99 0.79 -5.73 -11.23
N GLY A 100 -0.14 -6.30 -10.47
CA GLY A 100 -1.49 -5.77 -10.30
C GLY A 100 -1.55 -4.41 -9.61
N MET A 101 -0.66 -4.14 -8.65
CA MET A 101 -0.56 -2.86 -7.93
C MET A 101 0.13 -1.75 -8.74
N ILE A 102 1.02 -2.13 -9.65
CA ILE A 102 1.81 -1.19 -10.49
C ILE A 102 1.23 -1.10 -11.92
N ASP A 103 0.10 -1.76 -12.21
CA ASP A 103 -0.58 -1.68 -13.50
C ASP A 103 -1.15 -0.26 -13.72
N LEU A 104 -0.32 0.61 -14.30
CA LEU A 104 -0.66 2.00 -14.51
C LEU A 104 -1.91 2.15 -15.39
N GLU A 105 -2.04 1.37 -16.46
CA GLU A 105 -3.20 1.46 -17.35
C GLU A 105 -4.50 1.12 -16.62
N LYS A 106 -4.50 0.05 -15.81
CA LYS A 106 -5.68 -0.36 -15.03
C LYS A 106 -6.10 0.75 -14.06
N HIS A 107 -5.16 1.29 -13.30
CA HIS A 107 -5.50 2.29 -12.29
C HIS A 107 -5.88 3.64 -12.91
N TYR A 108 -5.18 4.05 -13.97
CA TYR A 108 -5.45 5.31 -14.65
C TYR A 108 -6.75 5.28 -15.45
N SER A 109 -7.08 4.14 -16.09
CA SER A 109 -8.39 3.98 -16.74
C SER A 109 -9.55 3.98 -15.75
N PHE A 110 -9.37 3.37 -14.56
CA PHE A 110 -10.36 3.50 -13.48
C PHE A 110 -10.53 4.95 -13.04
N TYR A 111 -9.43 5.70 -12.87
CA TYR A 111 -9.48 7.13 -12.58
C TYR A 111 -10.24 7.92 -13.65
N GLY A 112 -9.90 7.73 -14.93
CA GLY A 112 -10.54 8.42 -16.06
C GLY A 112 -12.02 8.07 -16.22
N ALA A 113 -12.43 6.86 -15.89
CA ALA A 113 -13.84 6.46 -15.87
C ALA A 113 -14.67 7.18 -14.79
N TYR A 114 -14.02 7.70 -13.74
CA TYR A 114 -14.66 8.43 -12.63
C TYR A 114 -14.51 9.96 -12.71
N HIS A 115 -13.56 10.48 -13.50
CA HIS A 115 -13.24 11.91 -13.58
C HIS A 115 -13.28 12.39 -15.02
N ARG A 116 -14.47 12.42 -15.63
CA ARG A 116 -14.62 12.77 -17.05
C ARG A 116 -14.85 14.27 -17.26
N HIS A 117 -15.40 14.95 -16.27
CA HIS A 117 -15.70 16.37 -16.39
C HIS A 117 -14.45 17.21 -16.11
N ARG A 118 -14.04 18.03 -17.09
CA ARG A 118 -12.79 18.84 -17.00
C ARG A 118 -12.71 19.70 -15.74
N VAL A 119 -13.84 20.22 -15.26
CA VAL A 119 -13.86 21.00 -14.01
C VAL A 119 -13.59 20.12 -12.80
N ASN A 120 -14.09 18.89 -12.77
CA ASN A 120 -13.80 17.96 -11.67
C ASN A 120 -12.32 17.58 -11.65
N VAL A 121 -11.76 17.26 -12.82
CA VAL A 121 -10.32 17.01 -12.99
C VAL A 121 -9.50 18.21 -12.49
N LEU A 122 -9.85 19.44 -12.89
CA LEU A 122 -9.18 20.65 -12.42
C LEU A 122 -9.26 20.82 -10.90
N MET A 123 -10.41 20.56 -10.29
CA MET A 123 -10.56 20.62 -8.83
C MET A 123 -9.65 19.61 -8.14
N HIS A 124 -9.55 18.38 -8.67
CA HIS A 124 -8.59 17.38 -8.17
C HIS A 124 -7.14 17.85 -8.34
N THR A 125 -6.76 18.36 -9.51
CA THR A 125 -5.42 18.90 -9.76
C THR A 125 -5.04 19.99 -8.76
N LEU A 126 -5.99 20.88 -8.41
CA LEU A 126 -5.76 21.97 -7.47
C LEU A 126 -5.71 21.54 -6.00
N PHE A 127 -6.48 20.53 -5.60
CA PHE A 127 -6.68 20.20 -4.18
C PHE A 127 -5.93 18.95 -3.69
N VAL A 128 -5.52 18.04 -4.57
CA VAL A 128 -4.84 16.80 -4.18
C VAL A 128 -3.42 17.06 -3.64
N TRP A 129 -2.63 17.91 -4.30
CA TRP A 129 -1.27 18.24 -3.84
C TRP A 129 -1.25 19.01 -2.51
N PRO A 130 -2.13 20.01 -2.27
CA PRO A 130 -2.27 20.63 -0.94
C PRO A 130 -2.67 19.65 0.17
N LEU A 131 -3.52 18.64 -0.11
CA LEU A 131 -3.82 17.59 0.88
C LEU A 131 -2.55 16.85 1.28
N PHE A 132 -1.80 16.35 0.29
CA PHE A 132 -0.53 15.67 0.54
C PHE A 132 0.45 16.56 1.33
N PHE A 133 0.62 17.82 0.91
CA PHE A 133 1.48 18.78 1.60
C PHE A 133 1.08 19.02 3.05
N SER A 134 -0.22 19.12 3.34
CA SER A 134 -0.70 19.34 4.70
C SER A 134 -0.40 18.17 5.64
N PHE A 135 -0.42 16.92 5.15
CA PHE A 135 0.01 15.75 5.92
C PHE A 135 1.50 15.80 6.24
N LEU A 136 2.34 16.23 5.28
CA LEU A 136 3.77 16.40 5.51
C LEU A 136 4.05 17.45 6.60
N VAL A 137 3.31 18.56 6.61
CA VAL A 137 3.40 19.59 7.65
C VAL A 137 3.03 19.03 9.03
N LEU A 138 1.98 18.22 9.12
CA LEU A 138 1.58 17.58 10.38
C LEU A 138 2.61 16.55 10.84
N PHE A 139 3.08 15.69 9.95
CA PHE A 139 4.03 14.63 10.25
C PHE A 139 5.44 15.13 10.54
N TYR A 140 5.74 16.39 10.25
CA TYR A 140 6.99 17.02 10.68
C TYR A 140 7.24 16.89 12.20
N PHE A 141 6.16 16.93 13.00
CA PHE A 141 6.26 16.86 14.47
C PHE A 141 6.37 15.44 15.02
N THR A 142 6.50 14.43 14.16
CA THR A 142 6.75 13.05 14.60
C THR A 142 8.24 12.82 14.91
N PRO A 143 8.58 11.88 15.81
CA PRO A 143 9.96 11.55 16.10
C PRO A 143 10.73 11.07 14.85
N PRO A 144 12.07 11.25 14.80
CA PRO A 144 12.90 10.67 13.75
C PRO A 144 12.79 9.13 13.74
N ILE A 145 12.64 8.53 12.56
CA ILE A 145 12.47 7.06 12.42
C ILE A 145 13.82 6.35 12.45
N PHE A 146 14.85 6.99 11.88
CA PHE A 146 16.16 6.38 11.67
C PHE A 146 17.18 6.75 12.74
N SER A 147 16.75 7.07 13.97
CA SER A 147 17.65 7.55 15.04
C SER A 147 18.88 6.67 15.26
N LEU A 148 18.77 5.35 15.09
CA LEU A 148 19.90 4.41 15.20
C LEU A 148 20.86 4.47 14.00
N PHE A 149 20.33 4.54 12.77
CA PHE A 149 21.12 4.59 11.53
C PHE A 149 21.73 5.99 11.28
N LEU A 150 21.07 7.04 11.77
CA LEU A 150 21.52 8.43 11.64
C LEU A 150 22.75 8.74 12.50
N SER A 151 23.04 7.96 13.54
CA SER A 151 24.27 8.06 14.34
C SER A 151 25.55 7.91 13.48
N LEU A 152 25.43 7.37 12.26
CA LEU A 152 26.53 7.19 11.30
C LEU A 152 26.59 8.28 10.22
N LEU A 153 25.53 9.06 10.05
CA LEU A 153 25.52 10.24 9.18
C LEU A 153 26.01 11.44 10.02
N PRO A 154 26.79 12.38 9.46
CA PRO A 154 27.17 13.58 10.19
C PRO A 154 25.89 14.29 10.63
N GLU A 155 25.63 14.32 11.95
CA GLU A 155 24.41 14.77 12.64
C GLU A 155 23.99 16.23 12.35
N ASN A 156 24.65 16.91 11.41
CA ASN A 156 24.70 18.36 11.32
C ASN A 156 24.33 18.94 9.95
N LEU A 157 24.04 18.16 8.91
CA LEU A 157 23.72 18.75 7.58
C LEU A 157 22.23 18.93 7.34
N LEU A 158 21.40 17.91 7.57
CA LEU A 158 19.96 18.00 7.32
C LEU A 158 19.22 18.68 8.47
N THR A 159 19.54 18.27 9.69
CA THR A 159 18.99 18.79 10.94
C THR A 159 19.34 20.26 11.19
N SER A 160 20.51 20.74 10.75
CA SER A 160 20.86 22.17 10.84
C SER A 160 20.00 23.06 9.94
N HIS A 161 19.42 22.49 8.89
CA HIS A 161 18.40 23.12 8.05
C HIS A 161 16.96 22.71 8.45
N GLY A 162 16.85 22.03 9.60
CA GLY A 162 15.62 21.48 10.17
C GLY A 162 14.87 20.50 9.25
N LEU A 163 15.61 19.79 8.41
CA LEU A 163 15.11 18.62 7.70
C LEU A 163 15.26 17.40 8.60
N VAL A 164 14.14 16.78 8.95
CA VAL A 164 14.09 15.63 9.86
C VAL A 164 13.58 14.39 9.11
N LEU A 165 14.30 13.28 9.22
CA LEU A 165 13.87 11.98 8.65
C LEU A 165 12.82 11.32 9.56
N ASN A 166 11.62 11.87 9.53
CA ASN A 166 10.45 11.47 10.32
C ASN A 166 9.37 10.84 9.43
N PHE A 167 8.13 10.71 9.93
CA PHE A 167 7.02 10.13 9.16
C PHE A 167 6.68 10.94 7.90
N GLY A 168 6.94 12.26 7.90
CA GLY A 168 6.78 13.10 6.72
C GLY A 168 7.76 12.71 5.60
N PHE A 169 9.03 12.48 5.95
CA PHE A 169 10.01 11.98 4.99
C PHE A 169 9.63 10.60 4.46
N LEU A 170 9.24 9.68 5.36
CA LEU A 170 8.84 8.32 4.97
C LEU A 170 7.63 8.34 4.02
N LEU A 171 6.63 9.17 4.30
CA LEU A 171 5.47 9.34 3.43
C LEU A 171 5.89 9.82 2.04
N ALA A 172 6.72 10.88 1.96
CA ALA A 172 7.21 11.40 0.69
C ALA A 172 8.04 10.36 -0.08
N LEU A 173 8.85 9.56 0.63
CA LEU A 173 9.65 8.49 0.04
C LEU A 173 8.78 7.36 -0.53
N ILE A 174 7.76 6.91 0.21
CA ILE A 174 6.82 5.88 -0.26
C ILE A 174 6.11 6.35 -1.53
N TYR A 175 5.65 7.61 -1.56
CA TYR A 175 5.01 8.20 -2.74
C TYR A 175 5.98 8.27 -3.92
N ALA A 176 7.19 8.78 -3.69
CA ALA A 176 8.23 8.89 -4.71
C ALA A 176 8.57 7.53 -5.34
N VAL A 177 8.81 6.50 -4.52
CA VAL A 177 9.11 5.14 -5.01
C VAL A 177 7.93 4.57 -5.79
N THR A 178 6.71 4.70 -5.26
CA THR A 178 5.50 4.20 -5.94
C THR A 178 5.37 4.84 -7.33
N TYR A 179 5.58 6.15 -7.45
CA TYR A 179 5.43 6.85 -8.71
C TYR A 179 6.50 6.49 -9.73
N VAL A 180 7.75 6.35 -9.31
CA VAL A 180 8.84 5.88 -10.18
C VAL A 180 8.57 4.46 -10.67
N CYS A 181 7.99 3.61 -9.83
CA CYS A 181 7.59 2.25 -10.23
C CYS A 181 6.44 2.24 -11.26
N LEU A 182 5.51 3.20 -11.21
CA LEU A 182 4.40 3.30 -12.19
C LEU A 182 4.89 3.69 -13.59
N ASP A 183 5.77 4.70 -13.66
CA ASP A 183 6.48 5.09 -14.87
C ASP A 183 7.75 5.83 -14.48
N TRP A 184 8.90 5.45 -15.03
CA TRP A 184 10.17 6.01 -14.59
C TRP A 184 10.38 7.48 -14.99
N LYS A 185 9.73 7.99 -16.05
CA LYS A 185 9.92 9.37 -16.53
C LYS A 185 9.05 10.35 -15.75
N ALA A 186 7.73 10.22 -15.86
CA ALA A 186 6.75 11.02 -15.13
C ALA A 186 6.85 10.76 -13.62
N GLY A 187 7.15 9.52 -13.22
CA GLY A 187 7.37 9.16 -11.83
C GLY A 187 8.60 9.82 -11.23
N SER A 188 9.68 9.99 -11.99
CA SER A 188 10.86 10.75 -11.51
C SER A 188 10.52 12.23 -11.26
N LEU A 189 9.70 12.83 -12.13
CA LEU A 189 9.21 14.19 -11.91
C LEU A 189 8.30 14.26 -10.65
N ALA A 190 7.41 13.28 -10.49
CA ALA A 190 6.53 13.18 -9.32
C ALA A 190 7.33 12.99 -8.02
N ALA A 191 8.40 12.18 -8.07
CA ALA A 191 9.31 11.97 -6.96
C ALA A 191 10.05 13.26 -6.57
N LEU A 192 10.52 14.03 -7.55
CA LEU A 192 11.12 15.34 -7.31
C LEU A 192 10.12 16.31 -6.66
N LEU A 193 8.86 16.31 -7.10
CA LEU A 193 7.79 17.10 -6.48
C LEU A 193 7.50 16.66 -5.04
N CYS A 194 7.45 15.36 -4.77
CA CYS A 194 7.27 14.83 -3.41
C CYS A 194 8.41 15.28 -2.49
N PHE A 195 9.65 15.21 -2.96
CA PHE A 195 10.82 15.69 -2.23
C PHE A 195 10.77 17.20 -1.97
N ALA A 196 10.43 18.00 -3.00
CA ALA A 196 10.28 19.44 -2.86
C ALA A 196 9.18 19.82 -1.86
N PHE A 197 8.04 19.12 -1.87
CA PHE A 197 6.98 19.31 -0.89
C PHE A 197 7.39 18.90 0.52
N TRP A 198 8.18 17.84 0.69
CA TRP A 198 8.73 17.46 1.99
C TRP A 198 9.67 18.54 2.56
N VAL A 199 10.58 19.06 1.74
CA VAL A 199 11.46 20.18 2.14
C VAL A 199 10.61 21.40 2.51
N GLY A 200 9.69 21.83 1.63
CA GLY A 200 8.83 22.98 1.87
C GLY A 200 7.95 22.83 3.11
N ALA A 201 7.39 21.64 3.34
CA ALA A 201 6.57 21.34 4.50
C ALA A 201 7.39 21.38 5.79
N SER A 202 8.63 20.87 5.76
CA SER A 202 9.54 20.90 6.90
C SER A 202 9.92 22.33 7.29
N LEU A 203 10.26 23.17 6.30
CA LEU A 203 10.58 24.57 6.52
C LEU A 203 9.36 25.36 7.05
N LEU A 204 8.17 25.11 6.49
CA LEU A 204 6.94 25.75 6.95
C LEU A 204 6.58 25.31 8.37
N ALA A 205 6.63 24.01 8.67
CA ALA A 205 6.29 23.47 9.99
C ALA A 205 7.20 24.02 11.10
N GLN A 206 8.51 24.20 10.82
CA GLN A 206 9.43 24.86 11.73
C GLN A 206 8.99 26.29 12.07
N GLN A 207 8.55 27.07 11.07
CA GLN A 207 8.13 28.45 11.26
C GLN A 207 6.80 28.56 12.01
N LEU A 208 5.85 27.67 11.73
CA LEU A 208 4.51 27.70 12.33
C LEU A 208 4.51 27.18 13.78
N GLY A 209 5.36 26.20 14.09
CA GLY A 209 5.24 25.39 15.29
C GLY A 209 3.96 24.56 15.32
N PHE A 210 3.86 23.62 16.27
CA PHE A 210 2.77 22.63 16.27
C PHE A 210 1.38 23.27 16.34
N SER A 211 1.20 24.27 17.22
CA SER A 211 -0.10 24.93 17.48
C SER A 211 -0.73 25.55 16.23
N LEU A 212 0.07 26.11 15.33
CA LEU A 212 -0.43 26.69 14.09
C LEU A 212 -0.42 25.67 12.93
N ALA A 213 0.56 24.75 12.91
CA ALA A 213 0.65 23.70 11.92
C ALA A 213 -0.56 22.74 11.93
N TRP A 214 -1.06 22.34 13.10
CA TRP A 214 -2.25 21.47 13.15
C TRP A 214 -3.51 22.19 12.64
N LYS A 215 -3.62 23.50 12.87
CA LYS A 215 -4.72 24.34 12.33
C LYS A 215 -4.61 24.47 10.82
N PHE A 216 -3.39 24.69 10.31
CA PHE A 216 -3.11 24.71 8.89
C PHE A 216 -3.50 23.38 8.22
N PHE A 217 -3.13 22.26 8.86
CA PHE A 217 -3.52 20.93 8.42
C PHE A 217 -5.04 20.79 8.35
N LEU A 218 -5.74 21.07 9.45
CA LEU A 218 -7.19 20.92 9.52
C LEU A 218 -7.92 21.81 8.50
N ALA A 219 -7.51 23.07 8.36
CA ALA A 219 -8.08 23.99 7.37
C ALA A 219 -7.86 23.48 5.94
N SER A 220 -6.65 23.02 5.61
CA SER A 220 -6.34 22.45 4.29
C SER A 220 -7.18 21.21 4.01
N GLN A 221 -7.29 20.29 4.96
CA GLN A 221 -8.11 19.09 4.82
C GLN A 221 -9.57 19.45 4.54
N VAL A 222 -10.18 20.31 5.36
CA VAL A 222 -11.60 20.68 5.20
C VAL A 222 -11.84 21.35 3.84
N ILE A 223 -11.03 22.34 3.46
CA ILE A 223 -11.22 23.08 2.20
C ILE A 223 -11.02 22.18 0.99
N CYS A 224 -9.95 21.40 0.97
CA CYS A 224 -9.59 20.57 -0.17
C CYS A 224 -10.56 19.39 -0.35
N TRP A 225 -10.99 18.75 0.74
CA TRP A 225 -12.00 17.69 0.68
C TRP A 225 -13.37 18.23 0.28
N ALA A 226 -13.76 19.42 0.76
CA ALA A 226 -15.00 20.06 0.35
C ALA A 226 -14.99 20.34 -1.17
N GLY A 227 -13.89 20.89 -1.69
CA GLY A 227 -13.70 21.12 -3.13
C GLY A 227 -13.81 19.85 -3.96
N GLN A 228 -13.10 18.79 -3.59
CA GLN A 228 -13.16 17.50 -4.29
C GLN A 228 -14.55 16.83 -4.20
N SER A 229 -15.23 16.98 -3.05
CA SER A 229 -16.58 16.46 -2.86
C SER A 229 -17.59 17.17 -3.76
N ILE A 230 -17.46 18.49 -3.93
CA ILE A 230 -18.25 19.27 -4.90
C ILE A 230 -17.97 18.78 -6.32
N GLY A 231 -16.69 18.55 -6.64
CA GLY A 231 -16.22 17.97 -7.89
C GLY A 231 -17.01 16.70 -8.28
N HIS A 232 -16.95 15.70 -7.40
CA HIS A 232 -17.65 14.43 -7.61
C HIS A 232 -19.18 14.55 -7.58
N GLY A 233 -19.73 15.25 -6.59
CA GLY A 233 -21.17 15.31 -6.37
C GLY A 233 -21.91 16.07 -7.48
N VAL A 234 -21.38 17.22 -7.89
CA VAL A 234 -22.05 18.11 -8.85
C VAL A 234 -21.78 17.67 -10.29
N PHE A 235 -20.52 17.36 -10.63
CA PHE A 235 -20.15 17.14 -12.02
C PHE A 235 -20.21 15.67 -12.45
N GLU A 236 -19.77 14.75 -11.60
CA GLU A 236 -19.76 13.31 -11.95
C GLU A 236 -21.02 12.58 -11.50
N LYS A 237 -21.76 13.12 -10.52
CA LYS A 237 -22.96 12.51 -9.92
C LYS A 237 -22.71 11.07 -9.44
N ARG A 238 -21.48 10.78 -9.01
CA ARG A 238 -21.03 9.48 -8.51
C ARG A 238 -20.40 9.65 -7.14
N ALA A 239 -20.55 8.62 -6.31
CA ALA A 239 -19.83 8.54 -5.05
C ALA A 239 -18.32 8.34 -5.32
N PRO A 240 -17.44 8.81 -4.42
CA PRO A 240 -16.02 8.55 -4.51
C PRO A 240 -15.72 7.04 -4.43
N SER A 241 -14.56 6.65 -4.93
CA SER A 241 -14.10 5.25 -4.95
C SER A 241 -14.13 4.63 -3.55
N SER A 242 -14.55 3.36 -3.46
CA SER A 242 -14.58 2.61 -2.20
C SER A 242 -13.20 2.19 -1.70
N ASN A 243 -12.18 2.16 -2.57
CA ASN A 243 -10.79 1.89 -2.18
C ASN A 243 -10.04 3.20 -1.93
N MET A 244 -10.30 3.80 -0.78
CA MET A 244 -9.77 5.13 -0.41
C MET A 244 -8.25 5.15 -0.25
N ALA A 245 -7.67 4.11 0.35
CA ALA A 245 -6.22 4.07 0.59
C ALA A 245 -5.44 4.10 -0.74
N GLN A 246 -5.87 3.29 -1.70
CA GLN A 246 -5.28 3.29 -3.03
C GLN A 246 -5.53 4.61 -3.78
N ALA A 247 -6.75 5.17 -3.68
CA ALA A 247 -7.05 6.46 -4.28
C ALA A 247 -6.15 7.57 -3.71
N PHE A 248 -5.87 7.55 -2.41
CA PHE A 248 -5.02 8.53 -1.73
C PHE A 248 -3.56 8.48 -2.19
N VAL A 249 -3.04 7.28 -2.45
CA VAL A 249 -1.68 7.11 -3.00
C VAL A 249 -1.63 7.47 -4.48
N MET A 250 -2.63 7.08 -5.27
CA MET A 250 -2.57 7.21 -6.73
C MET A 250 -2.98 8.59 -7.25
N ALA A 251 -3.88 9.30 -6.56
CA ALA A 251 -4.46 10.55 -7.06
C ALA A 251 -3.42 11.63 -7.40
N PRO A 252 -2.37 11.91 -6.59
CA PRO A 252 -1.41 12.96 -6.94
C PRO A 252 -0.63 12.65 -8.22
N TYR A 253 -0.32 11.38 -8.45
CA TYR A 253 0.32 10.96 -9.70
C TYR A 253 -0.62 11.07 -10.89
N PHE A 254 -1.89 10.69 -10.76
CA PHE A 254 -2.85 10.78 -11.88
C PHE A 254 -3.13 12.21 -12.31
N VAL A 255 -3.28 13.15 -11.36
CA VAL A 255 -3.45 14.56 -11.74
C VAL A 255 -2.18 15.14 -12.38
N LEU A 256 -0.99 14.68 -11.98
CA LEU A 256 0.26 15.06 -12.64
C LEU A 256 0.32 14.50 -14.07
N LEU A 257 -0.01 13.22 -14.25
CA LEU A 257 -0.02 12.57 -15.55
C LEU A 257 -1.02 13.24 -16.51
N GLU A 258 -2.21 13.58 -16.03
CA GLU A 258 -3.22 14.34 -16.78
C GLU A 258 -2.70 15.72 -17.23
N VAL A 259 -2.00 16.43 -16.34
CA VAL A 259 -1.37 17.71 -16.66
C VAL A 259 -0.28 17.55 -17.72
N LEU A 260 0.59 16.54 -17.60
CA LEU A 260 1.64 16.26 -18.59
C LEU A 260 1.05 15.88 -19.95
N GLN A 261 0.01 15.05 -19.96
CA GLN A 261 -0.75 14.70 -21.18
C GLN A 261 -1.36 15.93 -21.83
N THR A 262 -1.98 16.81 -21.04
CA THR A 262 -2.68 17.99 -21.54
C THR A 262 -1.72 19.07 -22.05
N ILE A 263 -0.60 19.31 -21.35
CA ILE A 263 0.30 20.44 -21.66
C ILE A 263 1.33 20.09 -22.74
N CYS A 264 1.89 18.88 -22.72
CA CYS A 264 2.97 18.50 -23.63
C CYS A 264 2.73 17.20 -24.40
N GLY A 265 1.54 16.59 -24.29
CA GLY A 265 1.20 15.37 -25.02
C GLY A 265 2.00 14.15 -24.56
N TYR A 266 2.46 14.15 -23.30
CA TYR A 266 3.28 13.07 -22.76
C TYR A 266 2.53 11.74 -22.72
N GLU A 267 3.17 10.67 -23.22
CA GLU A 267 2.71 9.29 -23.04
C GLU A 267 3.82 8.46 -22.35
N PRO A 268 3.49 7.62 -21.34
CA PRO A 268 4.43 6.66 -20.76
C PRO A 268 5.12 5.79 -21.82
N TYR A 269 4.33 5.31 -22.79
CA TYR A 269 4.79 4.62 -23.99
C TYR A 269 3.83 4.84 -25.16
N PRO A 270 4.28 4.63 -26.42
CA PRO A 270 3.45 4.86 -27.59
C PRO A 270 2.16 4.04 -27.58
N GLY A 271 1.02 4.72 -27.68
CA GLY A 271 -0.30 4.08 -27.70
C GLY A 271 -0.93 3.88 -26.33
N PHE A 272 -0.30 4.37 -25.26
CA PHE A 272 -0.83 4.34 -23.90
C PHE A 272 -2.22 4.99 -23.82
N ASN A 273 -2.39 6.20 -24.35
CA ASN A 273 -3.67 6.91 -24.27
C ASN A 273 -4.79 6.14 -24.98
N ARG A 274 -4.50 5.55 -26.14
CA ARG A 274 -5.45 4.73 -26.88
C ARG A 274 -5.88 3.50 -26.07
N SER A 275 -4.94 2.82 -25.44
CA SER A 275 -5.21 1.65 -24.59
C SER A 275 -6.06 2.03 -23.37
N VAL A 276 -5.71 3.13 -22.69
CA VAL A 276 -6.45 3.68 -21.56
C VAL A 276 -7.87 4.07 -21.95
N GLU A 277 -8.06 4.74 -23.10
CA GLU A 277 -9.38 5.15 -23.58
C GLU A 277 -10.28 3.94 -23.87
N LEU A 278 -9.75 2.89 -24.49
CA LEU A 278 -10.47 1.62 -24.69
C LEU A 278 -10.90 0.98 -23.36
N LYS A 279 -10.02 1.02 -22.34
CA LYS A 279 -10.34 0.51 -20.99
C LYS A 279 -11.39 1.38 -20.29
N ILE A 280 -11.31 2.71 -20.41
CA ILE A 280 -12.32 3.65 -19.88
C ILE A 280 -13.69 3.35 -20.50
N GLU A 281 -13.76 3.17 -21.82
CA GLU A 281 -15.00 2.82 -22.50
C GLU A 281 -15.58 1.49 -22.02
N ALA A 282 -14.73 0.47 -21.82
CA ALA A 282 -15.14 -0.83 -21.30
C ALA A 282 -15.69 -0.73 -19.87
N GLU A 283 -14.99 -0.02 -18.98
CA GLU A 283 -15.43 0.25 -17.60
C GLU A 283 -16.77 1.01 -17.56
N MET A 284 -16.94 2.01 -18.42
CA MET A 284 -18.20 2.75 -18.52
C MET A 284 -19.37 1.87 -18.98
N LYS A 285 -19.16 1.01 -19.98
CA LYS A 285 -20.19 0.06 -20.44
C LYS A 285 -20.59 -0.91 -19.33
N GLN A 286 -19.60 -1.40 -18.57
CA GLN A 286 -19.85 -2.28 -17.44
C GLN A 286 -20.61 -1.57 -16.30
N TRP A 287 -20.30 -0.30 -16.04
CA TRP A 287 -21.04 0.47 -15.05
C TRP A 287 -22.49 0.75 -15.48
N GLN A 288 -22.71 1.08 -16.75
CA GLN A 288 -24.05 1.31 -17.31
C GLN A 288 -24.91 0.05 -17.28
N SER A 289 -24.34 -1.13 -17.52
CA SER A 289 -25.09 -2.40 -17.45
C SER A 289 -25.44 -2.81 -16.02
N LYS A 290 -24.65 -2.39 -15.03
CA LYS A 290 -24.89 -2.62 -13.60
C LYS A 290 -25.81 -1.56 -12.97
N ALA A 291 -25.99 -0.40 -13.60
CA ALA A 291 -26.90 0.62 -13.11
C ALA A 291 -28.35 0.09 -13.18
N PRO A 292 -29.14 0.19 -12.10
CA PRO A 292 -30.52 -0.27 -12.13
C PRO A 292 -31.26 0.47 -13.25
N SER A 293 -31.95 -0.30 -14.11
CA SER A 293 -32.83 0.29 -15.10
C SER A 293 -33.76 1.25 -14.37
N LYS A 294 -33.89 2.48 -14.89
CA LYS A 294 -34.96 3.36 -14.46
C LYS A 294 -36.25 2.59 -14.72
N LYS A 295 -36.87 2.04 -13.66
CA LYS A 295 -38.27 1.65 -13.73
C LYS A 295 -39.02 2.96 -13.92
N ASP A 296 -39.46 3.19 -15.14
CA ASP A 296 -40.40 4.25 -15.47
C ASP A 296 -41.59 4.11 -14.51
N ALA A 297 -41.82 5.17 -13.74
CA ALA A 297 -42.90 5.30 -12.77
C ALA A 297 -43.79 6.46 -13.19
#